data_AF-A0A2D8FLG7-F1
#
_entry.id   AF-A0A2D8FLG7-F1
#
_cell.length_a   1.000
_cell.length_b   1.000
_cell.length_c   1.000
_cell.angle_alpha   90.00
_cell.angle_beta   90.00
_cell.angle_gamma   90.00
#
_symmetry.space_group_name_H-M   'P 1'
#
loop_
_entity.id
_entity.type
_entity.pdbx_description
1 polymer ?
#
loop_
_entity_poly.entity_id
_entity_poly.type
_entity_poly.pdbx_seq_one_letter_code
_entity_poly.pdbx_strand_id
1 'polypeptide(L)'
;MVDLTSEMAGLWAALGPAPAHRARVIQFAAATTGEGVSTVTREYARLAAVRARKPVWLVDGDLAQQGQLEAIAAEPDRFGQLGKPAQASPDGSSFFAVTPAPTGRDG
;
A
#
# COMPACT_ATOMS: atom_id res chain seq x y z
N MET A 1 -17.61 -6.62 -1.83
CA MET A 1 -16.80 -5.39 -1.65
C MET A 1 -17.44 -4.28 -2.46
N VAL A 2 -17.44 -3.04 -1.98
CA VAL A 2 -17.97 -1.88 -2.72
C VAL A 2 -16.97 -1.50 -3.82
N ASP A 3 -17.45 -1.16 -5.02
CA ASP A 3 -16.59 -0.63 -6.08
C ASP A 3 -16.23 0.83 -5.78
N LEU A 4 -14.94 1.09 -5.49
CA LEU A 4 -14.41 2.41 -5.17
C LEU A 4 -13.73 3.10 -6.37
N THR A 5 -13.94 2.61 -7.60
CA THR A 5 -13.21 3.09 -8.78
C THR A 5 -13.41 4.59 -9.02
N SER A 6 -14.62 5.11 -8.78
CA SER A 6 -14.92 6.53 -9.01
C SER A 6 -14.26 7.44 -7.98
N GLU A 7 -14.28 7.02 -6.72
CA GLU A 7 -13.70 7.69 -5.56
C GLU A 7 -12.18 7.73 -5.68
N MET A 8 -11.56 6.60 -6.07
CA MET A 8 -10.11 6.53 -6.29
C MET A 8 -9.68 7.40 -7.47
N ALA A 9 -10.53 7.53 -8.51
CA ALA A 9 -10.26 8.43 -9.62
C ALA A 9 -10.30 9.91 -9.20
N GLY A 10 -11.27 10.28 -8.35
CA GLY A 10 -11.34 11.60 -7.73
C GLY A 10 -10.12 11.90 -6.87
N LEU A 11 -9.73 10.94 -6.01
CA LEU A 11 -8.55 11.08 -5.15
C LEU A 11 -7.25 11.23 -5.96
N TRP A 12 -7.07 10.41 -7.00
CA TRP A 12 -5.93 10.52 -7.92
C TRP A 12 -5.83 11.91 -8.55
N ALA A 13 -6.96 12.47 -9.02
CA ALA A 13 -6.99 13.80 -9.59
C ALA A 13 -6.66 14.88 -8.54
N ALA A 14 -7.24 14.78 -7.34
CA ALA A 14 -7.03 15.74 -6.26
C ALA A 14 -5.58 15.77 -5.75
N LEU A 15 -4.90 14.61 -5.74
CA LEU A 15 -3.49 14.51 -5.35
C LEU A 15 -2.55 15.16 -6.37
N GLY A 16 -2.98 15.34 -7.62
CA GLY A 16 -2.18 15.95 -8.69
C GLY A 16 -1.00 15.10 -9.17
N PRO A 17 -0.27 15.58 -10.20
CA PRO A 17 0.83 14.84 -10.81
C PRO A 17 1.99 14.63 -9.82
N ALA A 18 2.55 13.42 -9.81
CA ALA A 18 3.79 13.15 -9.10
C ALA A 18 4.98 13.86 -9.80
N PRO A 19 5.99 14.32 -9.05
CA PRO A 19 7.21 14.89 -9.64
C PRO A 19 7.89 13.94 -10.64
N ALA A 20 8.45 14.50 -11.72
CA ALA A 20 9.07 13.70 -12.78
C ALA A 20 10.42 13.08 -12.36
N HIS A 21 11.17 13.75 -11.50
CA HIS A 21 12.55 13.42 -11.14
C HIS A 21 12.71 12.74 -9.77
N ARG A 22 11.60 12.42 -9.08
CA ARG A 22 11.64 11.73 -7.78
C ARG A 22 10.40 10.88 -7.54
N ALA A 23 10.54 9.87 -6.68
CA ALA A 23 9.41 9.12 -6.18
C ALA A 23 8.49 10.01 -5.32
N ARG A 24 7.21 9.63 -5.24
CA ARG A 24 6.22 10.24 -4.34
C ARG A 24 5.76 9.16 -3.37
N VAL A 25 5.83 9.47 -2.07
CA VAL A 25 5.25 8.65 -1.00
C VAL A 25 3.91 9.25 -0.61
N ILE A 26 2.89 8.42 -0.46
CA ILE A 26 1.56 8.81 0.02
C ILE A 26 1.24 7.89 1.20
N GLN A 27 0.98 8.47 2.37
CA GLN A 27 0.55 7.75 3.56
C GLN A 27 -0.96 7.91 3.73
N PHE A 28 -1.63 6.79 3.99
CA PHE A 28 -3.04 6.75 4.33
C PHE A 28 -3.15 6.41 5.82
N ALA A 29 -3.96 7.18 6.56
CA ALA A 29 -4.16 7.01 7.98
C ALA A 29 -5.59 7.40 8.36
N ALA A 30 -6.03 6.92 9.51
CA ALA A 30 -7.34 7.14 10.10
C ALA A 30 -7.18 7.50 11.57
N ALA A 31 -8.22 8.13 12.14
CA ALA A 31 -8.24 8.40 13.58
C ALA A 31 -8.48 7.11 14.38
N THR A 32 -9.25 6.18 13.83
CA THR A 32 -9.66 4.95 14.50
C THR A 32 -9.58 3.71 13.60
N THR A 33 -9.50 2.53 14.23
CA THR A 33 -9.56 1.24 13.53
C THR A 33 -10.94 1.02 12.90
N GLY A 34 -10.95 0.46 11.68
CA GLY A 34 -12.20 0.12 10.98
C GLY A 34 -12.70 1.19 10.01
N GLU A 35 -12.04 2.35 9.92
CA GLU A 35 -12.39 3.42 8.96
C GLU A 35 -12.08 3.09 7.49
N GLY A 36 -11.50 1.91 7.21
CA GLY A 36 -11.30 1.42 5.86
C GLY A 36 -9.99 1.87 5.18
N VAL A 37 -9.01 2.35 5.95
CA VAL A 37 -7.67 2.74 5.44
C VAL A 37 -7.07 1.66 4.55
N SER A 38 -7.01 0.42 5.00
CA SER A 38 -6.40 -0.67 4.23
C SER A 38 -7.09 -0.91 2.89
N THR A 39 -8.42 -0.78 2.84
CA THR A 39 -9.21 -0.87 1.61
C THR A 39 -8.90 0.29 0.66
N VAL A 40 -8.96 1.53 1.16
CA VAL A 40 -8.66 2.73 0.36
C VAL A 40 -7.25 2.68 -0.21
N THR A 41 -6.25 2.33 0.60
CA THR A 41 -4.84 2.25 0.17
C THR A 41 -4.66 1.22 -0.94
N ARG A 42 -5.25 0.02 -0.80
CA ARG A 42 -5.14 -1.05 -1.80
C ARG A 42 -5.85 -0.70 -3.11
N GLU A 43 -7.05 -0.12 -3.04
CA GLU A 43 -7.78 0.30 -4.25
C GLU A 43 -7.10 1.48 -4.95
N TYR A 44 -6.56 2.44 -4.19
CA TYR A 44 -5.76 3.52 -4.76
C TYR A 44 -4.51 2.98 -5.45
N ALA A 45 -3.77 2.05 -4.81
CA ALA A 45 -2.58 1.44 -5.39
C ALA A 45 -2.90 0.68 -6.69
N ARG A 46 -4.03 -0.05 -6.73
CA ARG A 46 -4.50 -0.74 -7.95
C ARG A 46 -4.77 0.25 -9.08
N LEU A 47 -5.48 1.34 -8.80
CA LEU A 47 -5.74 2.39 -9.79
C LEU A 47 -4.44 3.07 -10.26
N ALA A 48 -3.54 3.38 -9.32
CA ALA A 48 -2.27 4.02 -9.60
C ALA A 48 -1.37 3.13 -10.45
N ALA A 49 -1.35 1.81 -10.22
CA ALA A 49 -0.58 0.87 -11.03
C ALA A 49 -0.98 0.91 -12.51
N VAL A 50 -2.26 1.16 -12.80
CA VAL A 50 -2.75 1.33 -14.18
C VAL A 50 -2.43 2.72 -14.73
N ARG A 51 -2.59 3.78 -13.93
CA ARG A 51 -2.54 5.17 -14.43
C ARG A 51 -1.17 5.83 -14.40
N ALA A 52 -0.30 5.45 -13.47
CA ALA A 52 0.95 6.16 -13.21
C ALA A 52 2.00 5.95 -14.31
N ARG A 53 1.89 4.89 -15.12
CA ARG A 53 2.89 4.46 -16.13
C ARG A 53 4.31 4.32 -15.53
N LYS A 54 4.38 3.99 -14.24
CA LYS A 54 5.61 3.69 -13.50
C LYS A 54 5.28 2.64 -12.43
N PRO A 55 6.28 1.88 -11.93
CA PRO A 55 6.06 0.94 -10.84
C PRO A 55 5.44 1.64 -9.62
N VAL A 56 4.44 0.98 -9.03
CA VAL A 56 3.76 1.43 -7.81
C VAL A 56 4.02 0.39 -6.73
N TRP A 57 4.42 0.84 -5.55
CA TRP A 57 4.62 0.00 -4.38
C TRP A 57 3.51 0.27 -3.36
N LEU A 58 2.90 -0.81 -2.88
CA LEU A 58 2.03 -0.80 -1.71
C LEU A 58 2.86 -1.30 -0.52
N VAL A 59 3.00 -0.47 0.51
CA VAL A 59 3.71 -0.82 1.73
C VAL A 59 2.68 -0.93 2.86
N ASP A 60 2.60 -2.10 3.49
CA ASP A 60 1.78 -2.29 4.68
C ASP A 60 2.56 -1.77 5.90
N GLY A 61 2.25 -0.53 6.29
CA GLY A 61 2.89 0.15 7.42
C GLY A 61 2.26 -0.13 8.78
N ASP A 62 1.15 -0.88 8.83
CA ASP A 62 0.53 -1.28 10.09
C ASP A 62 1.22 -2.52 10.65
N LEU A 63 2.28 -2.31 11.43
CA LEU A 63 3.06 -3.40 12.03
C LEU A 63 2.29 -4.18 13.10
N ALA A 64 1.16 -3.67 13.58
CA ALA A 64 0.34 -4.33 14.60
C ALA A 64 -0.74 -5.23 13.98
N GLN A 65 -1.23 -4.89 12.79
CA GLN A 65 -2.33 -5.57 12.10
C GLN A 65 -2.08 -5.68 10.59
N GLN A 66 -0.98 -6.35 10.21
CA GLN A 66 -0.66 -6.60 8.81
C GLN A 66 -1.70 -7.52 8.16
N GLY A 67 -2.17 -7.14 6.97
CA GLY A 67 -3.21 -7.90 6.25
C GLY A 67 -3.34 -7.60 4.77
N GLN A 68 -2.49 -6.72 4.21
CA GLN A 68 -2.57 -6.36 2.80
C GLN A 68 -2.23 -7.53 1.88
N LEU A 69 -1.23 -8.35 2.23
CA LEU A 69 -0.80 -9.48 1.41
C LEU A 69 -1.92 -10.51 1.25
N GLU A 70 -2.55 -10.89 2.37
CA GLU A 70 -3.64 -11.86 2.43
C GLU A 70 -4.86 -11.36 1.66
N ALA A 71 -5.21 -10.08 1.83
CA ALA A 71 -6.34 -9.49 1.14
C ALA A 71 -6.12 -9.41 -0.39
N ILE A 72 -4.89 -9.14 -0.84
CA ILE A 72 -4.55 -9.17 -2.27
C ILE A 72 -4.57 -10.59 -2.80
N ALA A 73 -3.99 -11.54 -2.07
CA ALA A 73 -3.94 -12.95 -2.44
C ALA A 73 -5.34 -13.56 -2.66
N ALA A 74 -6.33 -13.08 -1.89
CA ALA A 74 -7.70 -13.55 -1.96
C ALA A 74 -8.45 -13.12 -3.24
N GLU A 75 -7.94 -12.14 -4.01
CA GLU A 75 -8.62 -11.56 -5.17
C GLU A 75 -7.71 -11.49 -6.42
N PRO A 76 -7.20 -12.64 -6.91
CA PRO A 76 -6.22 -12.68 -8.00
C PRO A 76 -6.77 -12.15 -9.33
N ASP A 77 -8.08 -12.24 -9.58
CA ASP A 77 -8.70 -11.68 -10.78
C ASP A 77 -8.67 -10.15 -10.79
N ARG A 78 -8.59 -9.51 -9.62
CA ARG A 78 -8.59 -8.05 -9.47
C ARG A 78 -7.18 -7.47 -9.37
N PHE A 79 -6.28 -8.15 -8.67
CA PHE A 79 -4.93 -7.66 -8.38
C PHE A 79 -3.82 -8.39 -9.15
N GLY A 80 -4.14 -9.48 -9.85
CA GLY A 80 -3.16 -10.38 -10.45
C GLY A 80 -2.67 -11.44 -9.48
N GLN A 81 -2.00 -12.46 -10.02
CA GLN A 81 -1.38 -13.51 -9.23
C GLN A 81 -0.17 -12.96 -8.46
N LEU A 82 -0.02 -13.39 -7.20
CA LEU A 82 1.16 -13.05 -6.43
C LEU A 82 2.41 -13.69 -7.04
N GLY A 83 3.45 -12.87 -7.19
CA GLY A 83 4.78 -13.36 -7.53
C GLY A 83 5.42 -14.12 -6.36
N LYS A 84 6.55 -14.77 -6.63
CA LYS A 84 7.38 -15.35 -5.56
C LYS A 84 7.80 -14.25 -4.59
N PRO A 85 7.81 -14.51 -3.27
CA PRO A 85 8.39 -13.58 -2.31
C PRO A 85 9.82 -13.24 -2.72
N ALA A 86 10.13 -11.95 -2.75
CA ALA A 86 11.48 -11.46 -2.97
C ALA A 86 12.08 -11.06 -1.61
N GLN A 87 13.38 -11.28 -1.45
CA GLN A 87 14.07 -10.70 -0.30
C GLN A 87 14.00 -9.17 -0.40
N ALA A 88 13.78 -8.54 0.75
CA ALA A 88 13.67 -7.08 0.88
C ALA A 88 14.96 -6.35 0.46
N SER A 89 16.09 -7.06 0.44
CA SER A 89 17.37 -6.57 -0.09
C SER A 89 18.17 -7.69 -0.76
N PRO A 90 19.12 -7.32 -1.65
CA PRO A 90 20.06 -8.28 -2.24
C PRO A 90 21.10 -8.85 -1.26
N ASP A 91 21.35 -8.17 -0.14
CA ASP A 91 22.43 -8.47 0.82
C ASP A 91 21.93 -8.91 2.20
N GLY A 92 20.62 -9.05 2.38
CA GLY A 92 20.00 -9.39 3.66
C GLY A 92 19.72 -8.19 4.59
N SER A 93 20.08 -6.95 4.20
CA SER A 93 19.62 -5.73 4.88
C SER A 93 18.10 -5.52 4.74
N SER A 94 17.47 -4.72 5.59
CA SER A 94 16.09 -4.27 5.34
C SER A 94 16.14 -2.95 4.59
N PHE A 95 15.34 -2.77 3.54
CA PHE A 95 15.24 -1.46 2.84
C PHE A 95 14.60 -0.37 3.74
N PHE A 96 14.06 -0.75 4.89
CA PHE A 96 13.48 0.14 5.89
C PHE A 96 14.01 -0.19 7.29
N ALA A 97 13.97 0.81 8.17
CA ALA A 97 14.21 0.65 9.60
C ALA A 97 13.00 1.19 10.37
N VAL A 98 12.62 0.53 11.45
CA VAL A 98 11.55 0.99 12.36
C VAL A 98 12.21 1.67 13.54
N THR A 99 11.85 2.92 13.81
CA THR A 99 12.38 3.69 14.95
C THR A 99 11.24 4.49 15.60
N PRO A 100 10.99 4.31 16.91
CA PRO A 100 11.65 3.37 17.83
C PRO A 100 11.38 1.91 17.44
N ALA A 101 12.18 0.98 17.97
CA ALA A 101 11.95 -0.45 17.74
C ALA A 101 10.52 -0.80 18.19
N PRO A 102 9.77 -1.61 17.41
CA PRO A 102 8.42 -1.99 17.80
C PRO A 102 8.46 -2.76 19.13
N THR A 103 7.77 -2.22 20.12
CA THR A 103 7.48 -2.89 21.40
C THR A 103 6.28 -3.81 21.21
N GLY A 104 6.28 -4.96 21.88
CA GLY A 104 5.10 -5.83 21.88
C GLY A 104 3.92 -5.12 22.53
N ARG A 105 2.72 -5.72 22.46
CA ARG A 105 1.56 -5.20 23.22
C ARG A 105 1.84 -5.13 24.74
N ASP A 106 2.82 -5.87 25.21
CA ASP A 106 3.22 -5.96 26.62
C ASP A 106 4.38 -5.02 26.99
N GLY A 107 4.89 -4.22 26.04
CA GLY A 107 6.09 -3.38 26.21
C GLY A 107 7.36 -4.11 25.79
#